data_AF-V8AMI3-F1
#
_entry.id   AF-V8AMI3-F1
#
_cell.length_a   1.000
_cell.length_b   1.000
_cell.length_c   1.000
_cell.angle_alpha   90.00
_cell.angle_beta   90.00
_cell.angle_gamma   90.00
#
_symmetry.space_group_name_H-M   'P 1'
#
loop_
_entity.id
_entity.type
_entity.pdbx_description
1 polymer ?
#
loop_
_entity_poly.entity_id
_entity_poly.type
_entity_poly.pdbx_seq_one_letter_code
_entity_poly.pdbx_strand_id
1 'polypeptide(L)'
;MVQPVSIPDPALTVDWHSLIWLGGEVGWLPTNLDNIPTAADVTTVNPSGTPQAFALSFTDVVRLSTPEGLFSTPRLRDTRSSHWWTRTNSGLTHEFYILRINGILHPHQGVAFTSGVRPAIIIHQ
;
A
#
# COMPACT_ATOMS: atom_id res chain seq x y z
N MET A 1 -10.08 -19.28 8.92
CA MET A 1 -9.05 -19.89 8.05
C MET A 1 -8.42 -18.78 7.20
N VAL A 2 -7.11 -18.80 6.95
CA VAL A 2 -6.43 -17.83 6.06
C VAL A 2 -6.86 -18.11 4.62
N GLN A 3 -7.19 -17.06 3.86
CA GLN A 3 -7.60 -17.19 2.47
C GLN A 3 -6.39 -17.15 1.51
N PRO A 4 -6.43 -17.93 0.41
CA PRO A 4 -5.53 -17.72 -0.71
C PRO A 4 -5.78 -16.39 -1.42
N VAL A 5 -4.72 -15.77 -1.93
CA VAL A 5 -4.78 -14.47 -2.62
C VAL A 5 -4.05 -14.50 -3.97
N SER A 6 -4.51 -13.66 -4.89
CA SER A 6 -3.82 -13.29 -6.13
C SER A 6 -3.25 -11.88 -5.99
N ILE A 7 -1.96 -11.75 -6.27
CA ILE A 7 -1.23 -10.48 -6.31
C ILE A 7 -0.55 -10.35 -7.68
N PRO A 8 -0.49 -9.15 -8.27
CA PRO A 8 0.27 -8.93 -9.51
C PRO A 8 1.77 -9.24 -9.34
N ASP A 9 2.33 -9.94 -10.32
CA ASP A 9 3.77 -10.25 -10.44
C ASP A 9 4.21 -10.03 -11.90
N PRO A 10 5.17 -9.11 -12.17
CA PRO A 10 5.90 -8.28 -11.22
C PRO A 10 5.01 -7.22 -10.55
N ALA A 11 5.46 -6.72 -9.39
CA ALA A 11 4.80 -5.60 -8.72
C ALA A 11 4.74 -4.38 -9.65
N LEU A 12 3.62 -3.66 -9.61
CA LEU A 12 3.44 -2.47 -10.42
C LEU A 12 4.22 -1.29 -9.82
N THR A 13 4.52 -0.31 -10.68
CA THR A 13 5.22 0.92 -10.32
C THR A 13 4.32 2.12 -10.63
N VAL A 14 4.24 3.08 -9.71
CA VAL A 14 3.64 4.39 -9.95
C VAL A 14 4.66 5.47 -9.65
N ASP A 15 4.79 6.44 -10.56
CA ASP A 15 5.62 7.62 -10.30
C ASP A 15 4.97 8.50 -9.25
N TRP A 16 5.67 8.74 -8.14
CA TRP A 16 5.26 9.66 -7.08
C TRP A 16 4.77 11.03 -7.61
N HIS A 17 5.44 11.58 -8.63
CA HIS A 17 5.13 12.91 -9.16
C HIS A 17 3.87 12.93 -10.03
N SER A 18 3.37 11.77 -10.43
CA SER A 18 2.10 11.65 -11.16
C SER A 18 0.87 11.69 -10.25
N LEU A 19 1.05 11.59 -8.93
CA LEU A 19 -0.04 11.56 -7.96
C LEU A 19 -0.55 12.97 -7.63
N ILE A 20 -1.87 13.12 -7.64
CA ILE A 20 -2.56 14.34 -7.21
C ILE A 20 -3.18 14.06 -5.85
N TRP A 21 -2.88 14.88 -4.84
CA TRP A 21 -3.25 14.60 -3.46
C TRP A 21 -4.53 15.35 -3.04
N LEU A 22 -5.41 14.64 -2.33
CA LEU A 22 -6.66 15.17 -1.80
C LEU A 22 -6.38 16.30 -0.81
N GLY A 23 -7.05 17.44 -1.00
CA GLY A 23 -6.92 18.59 -0.10
C GLY A 23 -5.52 19.20 -0.03
N GLY A 24 -4.61 18.85 -0.95
CA GLY A 24 -3.21 19.28 -0.92
C GLY A 24 -2.36 18.56 0.13
N GLU A 25 -2.92 17.56 0.84
CA GLU A 25 -2.18 16.78 1.84
C GLU A 25 -1.36 15.68 1.16
N VAL A 26 -0.13 16.04 0.80
CA VAL A 26 0.82 15.16 0.12
C VAL A 26 1.04 13.87 0.92
N GLY A 27 0.88 12.72 0.27
CA GLY A 27 1.07 11.40 0.88
C GLY A 27 -0.17 10.78 1.53
N TRP A 28 -1.28 11.53 1.66
CA TRP A 28 -2.48 10.98 2.31
C TRP A 28 -3.33 10.11 1.37
N LEU A 29 -4.14 10.74 0.52
CA LEU A 29 -5.02 10.07 -0.44
C LEU A 29 -4.84 10.68 -1.83
N PRO A 30 -4.56 9.88 -2.87
CA PRO A 30 -4.57 10.38 -4.24
C PRO A 30 -6.01 10.59 -4.71
N THR A 31 -6.24 11.58 -5.57
CA THR A 31 -7.54 11.82 -6.23
C THR A 31 -7.62 11.23 -7.63
N ASN A 32 -6.49 10.77 -8.17
CA ASN A 32 -6.37 10.29 -9.55
C ASN A 32 -6.01 8.79 -9.63
N LEU A 33 -6.31 8.01 -8.59
CA LEU A 33 -5.97 6.57 -8.55
C LEU A 33 -6.53 5.81 -9.77
N ASP A 34 -7.78 6.07 -10.15
CA ASP A 34 -8.42 5.35 -11.27
C ASP A 34 -7.82 5.69 -12.65
N ASN A 35 -7.02 6.76 -12.74
CA ASN A 35 -6.40 7.23 -13.97
C ASN A 35 -4.95 6.74 -14.15
N ILE A 36 -4.44 5.91 -13.24
CA ILE A 36 -3.08 5.39 -13.28
C ILE A 36 -3.06 3.85 -13.34
N PRO A 37 -2.08 3.23 -14.01
CA PRO A 37 -2.05 1.76 -14.18
C PRO A 37 -2.04 0.96 -12.88
N THR A 38 -1.51 1.53 -11.78
CA THR A 38 -1.49 0.90 -10.46
C THR A 38 -2.87 0.75 -9.83
N ALA A 39 -3.94 1.33 -10.39
CA ALA A 39 -5.31 1.03 -9.97
C ALA A 39 -5.63 -0.48 -10.00
N ALA A 40 -4.96 -1.23 -10.88
CA ALA A 40 -5.07 -2.69 -10.99
C ALA A 40 -4.19 -3.44 -9.99
N ASP A 41 -3.34 -2.75 -9.21
CA ASP A 41 -2.42 -3.35 -8.24
C ASP A 41 -3.14 -3.77 -6.94
N VAL A 42 -4.26 -4.47 -7.07
CA VAL A 42 -5.15 -4.81 -5.95
C VAL A 42 -4.99 -6.27 -5.58
N THR A 43 -4.88 -6.54 -4.29
CA THR A 43 -4.91 -7.92 -3.79
C THR A 43 -6.35 -8.44 -3.80
N THR A 44 -6.57 -9.58 -4.45
CA THR A 44 -7.88 -10.24 -4.55
C THR A 44 -7.83 -11.66 -3.99
N VAL A 45 -8.96 -12.18 -3.52
CA VAL A 45 -9.07 -13.58 -3.08
C VAL A 45 -8.98 -14.50 -4.30
N ASN A 46 -8.19 -15.57 -4.21
CA ASN A 46 -8.10 -16.61 -5.23
C ASN A 46 -8.52 -17.95 -4.64
N PRO A 47 -9.80 -18.34 -4.71
CA PRO A 47 -10.33 -19.53 -4.04
C PRO A 47 -9.62 -20.85 -4.41
N SER A 48 -8.98 -20.90 -5.57
CA SER A 48 -8.25 -22.08 -6.07
C SER A 48 -6.76 -22.09 -5.68
N GLY A 49 -6.29 -21.05 -4.99
CA GLY A 49 -4.88 -20.88 -4.63
C GLY A 49 -4.49 -21.47 -3.28
N THR A 50 -3.23 -21.23 -2.90
CA THR A 50 -2.69 -21.61 -1.59
C THR A 50 -2.87 -20.48 -0.58
N PRO A 51 -3.40 -20.76 0.64
CA PRO A 51 -3.45 -19.78 1.73
C PRO A 51 -2.09 -19.17 1.99
N GLN A 52 -2.00 -17.84 1.98
CA GLN A 52 -0.74 -17.13 2.13
C GLN A 52 -0.93 -15.75 2.76
N ALA A 53 0.10 -15.29 3.46
CA ALA A 53 0.23 -13.87 3.79
C ALA A 53 0.73 -13.10 2.56
N PHE A 54 0.45 -11.81 2.51
CA PHE A 54 0.90 -10.93 1.43
C PHE A 54 1.32 -9.57 1.96
N ALA A 55 2.02 -8.78 1.15
CA ALA A 55 2.31 -7.40 1.44
C ALA A 55 1.26 -6.48 0.81
N LEU A 56 0.78 -5.48 1.55
CA LEU A 56 -0.15 -4.49 1.02
C LEU A 56 0.49 -3.69 -0.12
N SER A 57 -0.24 -3.49 -1.23
CA SER A 57 0.14 -2.54 -2.27
C SER A 57 -0.24 -1.11 -1.89
N PHE A 58 0.27 -0.13 -2.64
CA PHE A 58 -0.20 1.25 -2.59
C PHE A 58 -1.73 1.32 -2.77
N THR A 59 -2.27 0.58 -3.74
CA THR A 59 -3.70 0.60 -4.06
C THR A 59 -4.55 -0.05 -2.97
N ASP A 60 -4.07 -1.13 -2.35
CA ASP A 60 -4.72 -1.73 -1.18
C ASP A 60 -4.77 -0.72 -0.03
N VAL A 61 -3.68 0.00 0.23
CA VAL A 61 -3.63 1.04 1.27
C VAL A 61 -4.63 2.15 1.00
N VAL A 62 -4.71 2.65 -0.24
CA VAL A 62 -5.69 3.68 -0.62
C VAL A 62 -7.12 3.19 -0.42
N ARG A 63 -7.45 1.97 -0.86
CA ARG A 63 -8.79 1.37 -0.70
C ARG A 63 -9.18 1.10 0.75
N LEU A 64 -8.21 0.76 1.59
CA LEU A 64 -8.42 0.59 3.03
C LEU A 64 -8.55 1.91 3.79
N SER A 65 -8.26 3.04 3.13
CA SER A 65 -8.25 4.38 3.73
C SER A 65 -9.53 5.16 3.47
N THR A 66 -10.66 4.53 3.76
CA THR A 66 -11.99 5.14 3.75
C THR A 66 -12.44 5.47 5.17
N PRO A 67 -13.45 6.34 5.37
CA PRO A 67 -13.96 6.65 6.71
C PRO A 67 -14.38 5.41 7.51
N GLU A 68 -14.90 4.38 6.85
CA GLU A 68 -15.30 3.09 7.44
C GLU A 68 -14.21 2.01 7.34
N GLY A 69 -13.08 2.31 6.70
CA GLY A 69 -12.00 1.37 6.42
C GLY A 69 -11.02 1.18 7.59
N LEU A 70 -10.07 0.27 7.40
CA LEU A 70 -9.04 -0.03 8.40
C LEU A 70 -8.10 1.17 8.68
N PHE A 71 -7.97 2.08 7.71
CA PHE A 71 -7.11 3.25 7.77
C PHE A 71 -7.91 4.55 7.60
N SER A 72 -8.93 4.78 8.42
CA SER A 72 -9.80 5.96 8.31
C SER A 72 -9.11 7.31 8.57
N THR A 73 -7.90 7.30 9.13
CA THR A 73 -7.05 8.49 9.31
C THR A 73 -5.58 8.14 9.05
N PRO A 74 -4.71 9.13 8.72
CA PRO A 74 -3.28 8.90 8.54
C PRO A 74 -2.65 8.13 9.71
N ARG A 75 -3.01 8.53 10.93
CA ARG A 75 -2.52 7.93 12.17
C ARG A 75 -2.84 6.44 12.32
N LEU A 76 -3.85 5.90 11.63
CA LEU A 76 -4.17 4.47 11.67
C LEU A 76 -3.29 3.64 10.73
N ARG A 77 -2.60 4.27 9.76
CA ARG A 77 -1.55 3.62 8.97
C ARG A 77 -0.23 3.50 9.75
N ASP A 78 -0.07 4.26 10.83
CA ASP A 78 1.14 4.26 11.66
C ASP A 78 1.37 2.91 12.36
N THR A 79 2.64 2.60 12.64
CA THR A 79 3.05 1.49 13.49
C THR A 79 3.94 2.03 14.61
N ARG A 80 3.70 1.54 15.83
CA ARG A 80 4.33 2.06 17.06
C ARG A 80 5.86 2.11 17.04
N SER A 81 6.52 1.32 16.18
CA SER A 81 7.96 1.04 16.28
C SER A 81 8.78 1.53 15.09
N SER A 82 8.20 1.60 13.88
CA SER A 82 8.93 1.99 12.67
C SER A 82 8.00 2.39 11.51
N HIS A 83 8.61 2.80 10.40
CA HIS A 83 7.94 2.85 9.11
C HIS A 83 7.71 1.44 8.55
N TRP A 84 6.92 1.33 7.50
CA TRP A 84 6.74 0.07 6.76
C TRP A 84 6.56 0.32 5.27
N TRP A 85 6.95 -0.68 4.47
CA TRP A 85 6.95 -0.63 3.02
C TRP A 85 5.67 -1.22 2.43
N THR A 86 5.16 -0.60 1.37
CA THR A 86 4.21 -1.28 0.48
C THR A 86 4.99 -2.13 -0.53
N ARG A 87 4.34 -3.09 -1.19
CA ARG A 87 4.97 -3.83 -2.29
C ARG A 87 5.02 -3.05 -3.62
N THR A 88 4.30 -1.93 -3.73
CA THR A 88 4.27 -1.11 -4.95
C THR A 88 5.46 -0.15 -4.96
N ASN A 89 6.10 -0.02 -6.12
CA ASN A 89 7.21 0.91 -6.29
C ASN A 89 6.71 2.34 -6.57
N SER A 90 7.40 3.34 -6.04
CA SER A 90 7.18 4.78 -6.27
C SER A 90 8.03 5.36 -7.42
N GLY A 91 8.79 4.51 -8.11
CA GLY A 91 9.63 4.81 -9.26
C GLY A 91 10.50 3.60 -9.62
N LEU A 92 11.40 3.72 -10.61
CA LEU A 92 12.30 2.62 -11.00
C LEU A 92 13.30 2.21 -9.90
N THR A 93 13.60 3.13 -8.98
CA THR A 93 14.58 2.96 -7.91
C THR A 93 14.03 3.37 -6.54
N HIS A 94 12.70 3.49 -6.43
CA HIS A 94 12.05 4.00 -5.25
C HIS A 94 10.86 3.15 -4.86
N GLU A 95 10.68 2.90 -3.57
CA GLU A 95 9.55 2.21 -2.99
C GLU A 95 8.61 3.19 -2.28
N PHE A 96 7.33 2.81 -2.12
CA PHE A 96 6.45 3.51 -1.18
C PHE A 96 6.63 2.98 0.23
N TYR A 97 6.72 3.91 1.18
CA TYR A 97 6.64 3.59 2.60
C TYR A 97 5.69 4.54 3.32
N ILE A 98 5.19 4.07 4.45
CA ILE A 98 4.40 4.84 5.39
C ILE A 98 5.31 5.29 6.53
N LEU A 99 5.43 6.60 6.73
CA LEU A 99 6.21 7.17 7.82
C LEU A 99 5.49 6.99 9.16
N ARG A 100 6.24 6.64 10.21
CA ARG A 100 5.64 6.48 11.55
C ARG A 100 5.09 7.78 12.16
N ILE A 101 5.56 8.93 11.70
CA ILE A 101 5.32 10.20 12.42
C ILE A 101 3.90 10.73 12.12
N ASN A 102 3.42 10.47 10.93
CA ASN A 102 2.18 11.03 10.39
C ASN A 102 1.36 10.00 9.60
N GLY A 103 1.89 8.81 9.33
CA GLY A 103 1.18 7.76 8.60
C GLY A 103 0.92 8.09 7.13
N ILE A 104 1.64 9.05 6.55
CA ILE A 104 1.52 9.39 5.13
C ILE A 104 2.52 8.60 4.29
N LEU A 105 2.18 8.42 3.02
CA LEU A 105 3.04 7.81 2.01
C LEU A 105 4.19 8.74 1.67
N HIS A 106 5.36 8.16 1.44
CA HIS A 106 6.53 8.85 0.93
C HIS A 106 7.25 7.96 -0.10
N PRO A 107 7.91 8.57 -1.10
CA PRO A 107 8.88 7.86 -1.91
C PRO A 107 10.18 7.75 -1.09
N HIS A 108 10.81 6.57 -1.08
CA HIS A 108 12.16 6.43 -0.52
C HIS A 108 13.12 5.99 -1.61
N GLN A 109 14.32 6.56 -1.57
CA GLN A 109 15.43 6.09 -2.37
C GLN A 109 16.37 5.29 -1.48
N GLY A 110 16.40 3.97 -1.62
CA GLY A 110 17.47 3.16 -1.06
C GLY A 110 17.00 1.88 -0.35
N VAL A 111 17.86 0.87 -0.47
CA VAL A 111 17.76 -0.51 0.05
C VAL A 111 17.86 -0.64 1.58
N ALA A 112 17.45 0.37 2.35
CA ALA A 112 17.54 0.31 3.80
C ALA A 112 16.45 -0.63 4.36
N PHE A 113 16.75 -1.94 4.35
CA PHE A 113 15.91 -3.04 4.84
C PHE A 113 15.68 -3.04 6.36
N THR A 114 15.88 -1.92 7.06
CA THR A 114 15.68 -1.87 8.52
C THR A 114 14.21 -1.93 8.92
N SER A 115 13.31 -1.78 7.95
CA SER A 115 11.86 -1.93 8.13
C SER A 115 11.28 -2.97 7.19
N GLY A 116 10.26 -3.68 7.66
CA GLY A 116 9.56 -4.71 6.89
C GLY A 116 8.44 -4.15 6.02
N VAL A 117 8.03 -4.94 5.02
CA VAL A 117 6.73 -4.77 4.38
C VAL A 117 5.61 -5.02 5.38
N ARG A 118 4.45 -4.39 5.22
CA ARG A 118 3.28 -4.66 6.08
C ARG A 118 2.63 -5.99 5.70
N PRO A 119 2.78 -7.06 6.50
CA PRO A 119 2.15 -8.33 6.20
C PRO A 119 0.64 -8.23 6.49
N ALA A 120 -0.16 -8.80 5.61
CA ALA A 120 -1.60 -8.90 5.73
C ALA A 120 -2.08 -10.34 5.46
N ILE A 121 -3.21 -10.68 6.07
CA ILE A 121 -3.95 -11.91 5.83
C ILE A 121 -5.43 -11.55 5.65
N ILE A 122 -6.12 -12.25 4.77
CA ILE A 122 -7.58 -12.15 4.65
C ILE A 122 -8.18 -13.30 5.47
N ILE A 123 -8.95 -12.95 6.50
CA ILE A 123 -9.63 -13.89 7.37
C ILE A 123 -11.14 -13.67 7.27
N HIS A 124 -11.83 -14.55 6.55
CA HIS A 124 -13.29 -14.55 6.35
C HIS A 124 -13.81 -13.28 5.63
N GLN A 125 -14.16 -13.43 4.34
CA GLN A 125 -14.90 -12.45 3.53
C GLN A 125 -16.22 -13.04 3.07
#